data_AF-A0A350JKR4-F1
#
_entry.id   AF-A0A350JKR4-F1
#
_cell.length_a   1.000
_cell.length_b   1.000
_cell.length_c   1.000
_cell.angle_alpha   90.00
_cell.angle_beta   90.00
_cell.angle_gamma   90.00
#
_symmetry.space_group_name_H-M   'P 1'
#
loop_
_entity.id
_entity.type
_entity.pdbx_description
1 polymer ?
#
loop_
_entity_poly.entity_id
_entity_poly.type
_entity_poly.pdbx_seq_one_letter_code
_entity_poly.pdbx_strand_id
1 'polypeptide(L)'
;MKLLTLFSALFFSLTVSSQVRYFTPTESTEPEFKQFTFDIEPSLMSALNTASATVAATIQLPLPNGVAVDLRLESAPIIAPELAEKYPEIKSFRVTGDQIHGRVGWTYKGFHGILFTTNGTVYIDPASNAAGYTSYYRDDYTEHYRGLKERQCYTEGEIVDVASEVMPINGHDAGRSGDKLRTYRLALACTGEYGQFHGGTVSGVLSAMVTSINRVNGVYEREFAITFELIGNNDDIIYLNSATDPYTNNSGSTMLGQNISNLSSVIGNSNFDIGHVYSTGGGGIAGLGVVCGQAKARGVTGSSSPTGDPFDIDYVCHEMGHQFGASHTQNSSTSSCNRSANNAFEPG
;
A
#
# COMPACT_ATOMS: atom_id res chain seq x y z
N MET A 1 -40.22 -70.00 -19.42
CA MET A 1 -40.00 -69.09 -18.27
C MET A 1 -38.51 -68.91 -18.07
N LYS A 2 -37.94 -67.79 -18.53
CA LYS A 2 -36.56 -67.37 -18.28
C LYS A 2 -36.60 -66.37 -17.11
N LEU A 3 -35.83 -66.59 -16.04
CA LEU A 3 -35.64 -65.60 -14.98
C LEU A 3 -34.21 -65.06 -15.07
N LEU A 4 -34.13 -63.75 -15.30
CA LEU A 4 -32.92 -62.95 -15.45
C LEU A 4 -32.28 -62.67 -14.08
N THR A 5 -30.98 -62.87 -13.98
CA THR A 5 -30.11 -62.44 -12.88
C THR A 5 -29.80 -60.94 -13.02
N LEU A 6 -30.16 -60.12 -12.03
CA LEU A 6 -29.73 -58.72 -11.94
C LEU A 6 -28.32 -58.63 -11.33
N PHE A 7 -27.36 -58.10 -12.09
CA PHE A 7 -26.09 -57.59 -11.59
C PHE A 7 -26.25 -56.11 -11.24
N SER A 8 -26.09 -55.74 -9.97
CA SER A 8 -26.00 -54.34 -9.55
C SER A 8 -24.52 -53.94 -9.56
N ALA A 9 -24.12 -53.15 -10.54
CA ALA A 9 -22.81 -52.51 -10.58
C ALA A 9 -22.90 -51.20 -9.80
N LEU A 10 -22.30 -51.18 -8.61
CA LEU A 10 -22.14 -50.00 -7.78
C LEU A 10 -21.06 -49.11 -8.42
N PHE A 11 -21.46 -48.10 -9.19
CA PHE A 11 -20.55 -47.07 -9.67
C PHE A 11 -20.17 -46.15 -8.49
N PHE A 12 -18.99 -46.36 -7.94
CA PHE A 12 -18.33 -45.36 -7.09
C PHE A 12 -17.83 -44.23 -7.99
N SER A 13 -18.60 -43.15 -8.07
CA SER A 13 -18.14 -41.88 -8.61
C SER A 13 -17.16 -41.27 -7.59
N LEU A 14 -15.86 -41.41 -7.85
CA LEU A 14 -14.85 -40.56 -7.24
C LEU A 14 -14.97 -39.17 -7.88
N THR A 15 -15.69 -38.28 -7.21
CA THR A 15 -15.59 -36.85 -7.49
C THR A 15 -14.22 -36.37 -7.00
N VAL A 16 -13.23 -36.40 -7.90
CA VAL A 16 -12.04 -35.57 -7.73
C VAL A 16 -12.54 -34.13 -7.80
N SER A 17 -12.66 -33.46 -6.64
CA SER A 17 -12.82 -32.02 -6.61
C SER A 17 -11.57 -31.45 -7.28
N SER A 18 -11.73 -30.97 -8.51
CA SER A 18 -10.73 -30.13 -9.16
C SER A 18 -10.45 -28.98 -8.19
N GLN A 19 -9.31 -29.01 -7.49
CA GLN A 19 -8.87 -27.84 -6.73
C GLN A 19 -8.80 -26.67 -7.71
N VAL A 20 -9.53 -25.60 -7.41
CA VAL A 20 -9.50 -24.37 -8.21
C VAL A 20 -8.08 -23.84 -8.15
N ARG A 21 -7.39 -23.86 -9.30
CA ARG A 21 -6.03 -23.34 -9.41
C ARG A 21 -6.11 -21.83 -9.63
N TYR A 22 -5.44 -21.05 -8.78
CA TYR A 22 -5.42 -19.59 -8.83
C TYR A 22 -4.19 -19.00 -9.53
N PHE A 23 -3.13 -19.81 -9.66
CA PHE A 23 -1.91 -19.43 -10.35
C PHE A 23 -1.23 -20.64 -10.99
N THR A 24 -0.40 -20.38 -12.00
CA THR A 24 0.45 -21.40 -12.61
C THR A 24 1.91 -20.96 -12.47
N PRO A 25 2.79 -21.80 -11.88
CA PRO A 25 4.22 -21.49 -11.79
C PRO A 25 4.83 -21.26 -13.17
N THR A 26 5.71 -20.27 -13.29
CA THR A 26 6.49 -20.00 -14.50
C THR A 26 7.98 -20.12 -14.20
N GLU A 27 8.79 -20.50 -15.20
CA GLU A 27 10.24 -20.51 -15.05
C GLU A 27 10.78 -19.07 -15.06
N SER A 28 11.51 -18.70 -14.01
CA SER A 28 12.27 -17.45 -14.01
C SER A 28 13.55 -17.68 -14.81
N THR A 29 13.69 -16.98 -15.93
CA THR A 29 14.96 -16.91 -16.66
C THR A 29 15.84 -15.88 -15.95
N GLU A 30 16.67 -16.31 -15.01
CA GLU A 30 17.64 -15.49 -14.25
C GLU A 30 17.04 -14.50 -13.23
N PRO A 31 16.56 -14.98 -12.07
CA PRO A 31 16.12 -14.10 -11.00
C PRO A 31 17.30 -13.35 -10.35
N GLU A 32 17.20 -12.02 -10.21
CA GLU A 32 18.22 -11.18 -9.57
C GLU A 32 18.46 -11.54 -8.09
N PHE A 33 17.41 -12.01 -7.42
CA PHE A 33 17.41 -12.50 -6.04
C PHE A 33 16.31 -13.55 -5.86
N LYS A 34 16.24 -14.17 -4.69
CA LYS A 34 15.28 -15.25 -4.42
C LYS A 34 13.83 -14.77 -4.59
N GLN A 35 13.15 -15.33 -5.58
CA GLN A 35 11.77 -15.03 -5.92
C GLN A 35 11.08 -16.26 -6.53
N PHE A 36 9.75 -16.24 -6.53
CA PHE A 36 8.93 -17.22 -7.23
C PHE A 36 8.04 -16.54 -8.26
N THR A 37 8.16 -16.95 -9.52
CA THR A 37 7.44 -16.42 -10.68
C THR A 37 6.21 -17.27 -10.99
N PHE A 38 5.10 -16.61 -11.32
CA PHE A 38 3.84 -17.28 -11.64
C PHE A 38 2.94 -16.41 -12.52
N ASP A 39 2.03 -17.05 -13.25
CA ASP A 39 0.91 -16.39 -13.91
C ASP A 39 -0.35 -16.50 -13.05
N ILE A 40 -1.18 -15.45 -13.08
CA ILE A 40 -2.49 -15.46 -12.43
C ILE A 40 -3.52 -16.12 -13.34
N GLU A 41 -4.27 -17.07 -12.78
CA GLU A 41 -5.36 -17.73 -13.48
C GLU A 41 -6.65 -16.89 -13.42
N PRO A 42 -7.55 -16.98 -14.44
CA PRO A 42 -8.82 -16.25 -14.45
C PRO A 42 -9.74 -16.52 -13.23
N SER A 43 -9.55 -17.67 -12.58
CA SER A 43 -10.24 -18.06 -11.35
C SER A 43 -9.96 -17.09 -10.20
N LEU A 44 -8.76 -16.50 -10.13
CA LEU A 44 -8.43 -15.49 -9.11
C LEU A 44 -9.27 -14.23 -9.33
N MET A 45 -9.40 -13.78 -10.58
CA MET A 45 -10.25 -12.64 -10.90
C MET A 45 -11.72 -12.90 -10.57
N SER A 46 -12.20 -14.11 -10.84
CA SER A 46 -13.56 -14.52 -10.44
C SER A 46 -13.74 -14.48 -8.92
N ALA A 47 -12.75 -14.96 -8.15
CA ALA A 47 -12.77 -14.89 -6.69
C ALA A 47 -12.74 -13.45 -6.17
N LEU A 48 -11.90 -12.57 -6.74
CA LEU A 48 -11.84 -11.16 -6.37
C LEU A 48 -13.16 -10.42 -6.68
N ASN A 49 -13.85 -10.79 -7.76
CA ASN A 49 -15.13 -10.21 -8.13
C ASN A 49 -16.32 -10.71 -7.31
N THR A 50 -16.21 -11.88 -6.67
CA THR A 50 -17.27 -12.47 -5.85
C THR A 50 -17.08 -12.22 -4.36
N ALA A 51 -15.85 -11.91 -3.94
CA ALA A 51 -15.54 -11.57 -2.56
C ALA A 51 -16.28 -10.31 -2.12
N SER A 52 -16.94 -10.42 -0.98
CA SER A 52 -17.64 -9.32 -0.33
C SER A 52 -17.40 -9.39 1.17
N ALA A 53 -17.87 -8.41 1.93
CA ALA A 53 -17.81 -8.47 3.39
C ALA A 53 -18.61 -9.66 3.97
N THR A 54 -19.56 -10.23 3.22
CA THR A 54 -20.46 -11.31 3.68
C THR A 54 -20.19 -12.66 3.03
N VAL A 55 -19.45 -12.69 1.91
CA VAL A 55 -19.08 -13.92 1.19
C VAL A 55 -17.56 -14.10 1.28
N ALA A 56 -17.14 -15.02 2.15
CA ALA A 56 -15.74 -15.39 2.29
C ALA A 56 -15.30 -16.21 1.06
N ALA A 57 -14.51 -15.61 0.19
CA ALA A 57 -13.76 -16.35 -0.83
C ALA A 57 -12.45 -16.83 -0.21
N THR A 58 -11.98 -18.01 -0.61
CA THR A 58 -10.62 -18.48 -0.29
C THR A 58 -9.84 -18.50 -1.59
N ILE A 59 -8.62 -17.97 -1.58
CA ILE A 59 -7.71 -17.96 -2.72
C ILE A 59 -6.39 -18.63 -2.33
N GLN A 60 -5.62 -19.10 -3.31
CA GLN A 60 -4.25 -19.54 -3.10
C GLN A 60 -3.28 -18.59 -3.77
N LEU A 61 -2.24 -18.21 -3.04
CA LEU A 61 -1.11 -17.46 -3.57
C LEU A 61 0.20 -18.19 -3.25
N PRO A 62 1.20 -18.15 -4.14
CA PRO A 62 2.50 -18.73 -3.85
C PRO A 62 3.31 -17.81 -2.93
N LEU A 63 3.99 -18.40 -1.96
CA LEU A 63 5.09 -17.77 -1.25
C LEU A 63 6.38 -17.82 -2.10
N PRO A 64 7.43 -17.06 -1.74
CA PRO A 64 8.69 -17.03 -2.49
C PRO A 64 9.44 -18.37 -2.54
N ASN A 65 9.05 -19.33 -1.71
CA ASN A 65 9.57 -20.71 -1.73
C ASN A 65 8.76 -21.66 -2.64
N GLY A 66 7.74 -21.14 -3.34
CA GLY A 66 6.84 -21.90 -4.21
C GLY A 66 5.71 -22.63 -3.48
N VAL A 67 5.64 -22.55 -2.15
CA VAL A 67 4.53 -23.14 -1.37
C VAL A 67 3.28 -22.30 -1.55
N ALA A 68 2.19 -22.92 -1.99
CA ALA A 68 0.88 -22.28 -2.04
C ALA A 68 0.30 -22.15 -0.63
N VAL A 69 -0.23 -20.97 -0.30
CA VAL A 69 -0.94 -20.72 0.97
C VAL A 69 -2.40 -20.37 0.71
N ASP A 70 -3.29 -20.96 1.50
CA ASP A 70 -4.72 -20.64 1.49
C ASP A 70 -4.97 -19.35 2.27
N LEU A 71 -5.68 -18.41 1.63
CA LEU A 71 -5.98 -17.10 2.18
C LEU A 71 -7.48 -16.82 2.06
N ARG A 72 -8.13 -16.57 3.19
CA ARG A 72 -9.47 -16.00 3.23
C ARG A 72 -9.38 -14.54 2.78
N LEU A 73 -10.19 -14.21 1.79
CA LEU A 73 -10.29 -12.90 1.16
C LEU A 73 -11.51 -12.15 1.69
N GLU A 74 -11.31 -10.91 2.13
CA GLU A 74 -12.37 -10.02 2.60
C GLU A 74 -12.26 -8.67 1.85
N SER A 75 -13.37 -8.22 1.27
CA SER A 75 -13.42 -6.92 0.61
C SER A 75 -13.15 -5.79 1.60
N ALA A 76 -12.14 -4.97 1.31
CA ALA A 76 -11.69 -3.89 2.17
C ALA A 76 -11.25 -2.70 1.30
N PRO A 77 -12.19 -2.04 0.61
CA PRO A 77 -11.89 -0.92 -0.28
C PRO A 77 -11.18 0.20 0.47
N ILE A 78 -10.19 0.81 -0.19
CA ILE A 78 -9.44 1.97 0.32
C ILE A 78 -9.70 3.23 -0.50
N ILE A 79 -10.73 3.21 -1.34
CA ILE A 79 -11.19 4.33 -2.14
C ILE A 79 -12.66 4.56 -1.79
N ALA A 80 -13.04 5.83 -1.64
CA ALA A 80 -14.42 6.19 -1.34
C ALA A 80 -15.38 5.71 -2.45
N PRO A 81 -16.64 5.38 -2.12
CA PRO A 81 -17.58 4.76 -3.06
C PRO A 81 -17.75 5.50 -4.39
N GLU A 82 -17.82 6.82 -4.35
CA GLU A 82 -17.99 7.68 -5.53
C GLU A 82 -16.77 7.69 -6.46
N LEU A 83 -15.56 7.49 -5.91
CA LEU A 83 -14.35 7.30 -6.72
C LEU A 83 -14.29 5.88 -7.28
N ALA A 84 -14.71 4.90 -6.48
CA ALA A 84 -14.77 3.49 -6.89
C ALA A 84 -15.73 3.28 -8.07
N GLU A 85 -16.83 4.01 -8.14
CA GLU A 85 -17.78 3.96 -9.25
C GLU A 85 -17.14 4.43 -10.58
N LYS A 86 -16.26 5.44 -10.53
CA LYS A 86 -15.51 5.93 -11.70
C LYS A 86 -14.41 4.95 -12.14
N TYR A 87 -13.81 4.22 -11.20
CA TYR A 87 -12.67 3.32 -11.43
C TYR A 87 -12.92 1.90 -10.88
N PRO A 88 -13.90 1.16 -11.40
CA PRO A 88 -14.38 -0.10 -10.81
C PRO A 88 -13.39 -1.28 -10.89
N GLU A 89 -12.34 -1.16 -11.69
CA GLU A 89 -11.27 -2.17 -11.76
C GLU A 89 -10.31 -2.10 -10.57
N ILE A 90 -10.32 -1.00 -9.82
CA ILE A 90 -9.46 -0.83 -8.66
C ILE A 90 -10.14 -1.44 -7.43
N LYS A 91 -9.57 -2.55 -6.95
CA LYS A 91 -10.12 -3.33 -5.83
C LYS A 91 -9.03 -3.63 -4.82
N SER A 92 -9.39 -3.60 -3.55
CA SER A 92 -8.49 -3.90 -2.44
C SER A 92 -9.18 -4.79 -1.42
N PHE A 93 -8.39 -5.69 -0.83
CA PHE A 93 -8.88 -6.75 0.03
C PHE A 93 -7.92 -6.96 1.19
N ARG A 94 -8.47 -7.36 2.34
CA ARG A 94 -7.71 -8.00 3.41
C ARG A 94 -7.61 -9.48 3.12
N VAL A 95 -6.47 -10.06 3.47
CA VAL A 95 -6.25 -11.50 3.41
C VAL A 95 -5.79 -12.03 4.76
N THR A 96 -6.31 -13.20 5.14
CA THR A 96 -5.93 -13.90 6.37
C THR A 96 -5.80 -15.39 6.10
N GLY A 97 -4.77 -16.02 6.65
CA GLY A 97 -4.49 -17.45 6.56
C GLY A 97 -3.85 -17.94 7.84
N ASP A 98 -3.31 -19.16 7.83
CA ASP A 98 -2.60 -19.70 8.99
C ASP A 98 -1.30 -18.92 9.25
N GLN A 99 -1.25 -18.18 10.35
CA GLN A 99 -0.13 -17.28 10.71
C GLN A 99 0.26 -16.26 9.62
N ILE A 100 -0.65 -15.99 8.68
CA ILE A 100 -0.46 -15.04 7.58
C ILE A 100 -1.60 -14.03 7.60
N HIS A 101 -1.26 -12.76 7.49
CA HIS A 101 -2.24 -11.69 7.27
C HIS A 101 -1.65 -10.65 6.33
N GLY A 102 -2.48 -9.87 5.66
CA GLY A 102 -1.98 -8.89 4.72
C GLY A 102 -3.07 -8.22 3.91
N ARG A 103 -2.63 -7.56 2.84
CA ARG A 103 -3.51 -6.88 1.90
C ARG A 103 -3.12 -7.21 0.47
N VAL A 104 -4.12 -7.43 -0.35
CA VAL A 104 -3.96 -7.64 -1.79
C VAL A 104 -4.86 -6.68 -2.55
N GLY A 105 -4.54 -6.43 -3.81
CA GLY A 105 -5.33 -5.56 -4.66
C GLY A 105 -5.18 -5.90 -6.13
N TRP A 106 -6.18 -5.50 -6.89
CA TRP A 106 -6.18 -5.53 -8.34
C TRP A 106 -6.41 -4.12 -8.84
N THR A 107 -5.63 -3.70 -9.83
CA THR A 107 -5.72 -2.36 -10.43
C THR A 107 -5.52 -2.44 -11.95
N TYR A 108 -5.56 -1.31 -12.65
CA TYR A 108 -5.18 -1.26 -14.07
C TYR A 108 -3.70 -1.60 -14.31
N LYS A 109 -2.88 -1.63 -13.26
CA LYS A 109 -1.47 -2.06 -13.30
C LYS A 109 -1.27 -3.53 -12.88
N GLY A 110 -2.34 -4.27 -12.62
CA GLY A 110 -2.32 -5.69 -12.27
C GLY A 110 -2.53 -5.96 -10.79
N PHE A 111 -2.20 -7.19 -10.39
CA PHE A 111 -2.29 -7.68 -9.02
C PHE A 111 -1.08 -7.29 -8.19
N HIS A 112 -1.33 -6.84 -6.96
CA HIS A 112 -0.30 -6.53 -5.97
C HIS A 112 -0.66 -7.11 -4.60
N GLY A 113 0.35 -7.42 -3.80
CA GLY A 113 0.14 -7.91 -2.44
C GLY A 113 1.27 -7.56 -1.48
N ILE A 114 0.91 -7.46 -0.20
CA ILE A 114 1.80 -7.50 0.94
C ILE A 114 1.25 -8.54 1.93
N LEU A 115 2.06 -9.54 2.27
CA LEU A 115 1.73 -10.58 3.22
C LEU A 115 2.74 -10.56 4.36
N PHE A 116 2.25 -10.54 5.59
CA PHE A 116 3.05 -10.67 6.79
C PHE A 116 3.01 -12.13 7.24
N THR A 117 4.17 -12.76 7.25
CA THR A 117 4.35 -14.17 7.59
C THR A 117 5.32 -14.30 8.77
N THR A 118 5.42 -15.49 9.36
CA THR A 118 6.43 -15.78 10.38
C THR A 118 7.87 -15.71 9.87
N ASN A 119 8.07 -15.83 8.55
CA ASN A 119 9.38 -15.80 7.91
C ASN A 119 9.73 -14.42 7.33
N GLY A 120 8.93 -13.40 7.63
CA GLY A 120 9.11 -12.04 7.13
C GLY A 120 7.98 -11.55 6.22
N THR A 121 8.15 -10.34 5.71
CA THR A 121 7.20 -9.70 4.79
C THR A 121 7.43 -10.21 3.36
N VAL A 122 6.35 -10.65 2.71
CA VAL A 122 6.33 -11.08 1.32
C VAL A 122 5.60 -10.03 0.49
N TYR A 123 6.18 -9.68 -0.64
CA TYR A 123 5.53 -8.85 -1.66
C TYR A 123 5.15 -9.69 -2.86
N ILE A 124 4.05 -9.29 -3.50
CA ILE A 124 3.62 -9.80 -4.79
C ILE A 124 3.48 -8.60 -5.72
N ASP A 125 4.15 -8.66 -6.88
CA ASP A 125 4.16 -7.61 -7.89
C ASP A 125 4.14 -8.19 -9.31
N PRO A 126 3.65 -7.43 -10.30
CA PRO A 126 3.91 -7.73 -11.70
C PRO A 126 5.41 -7.88 -11.95
N ALA A 127 5.79 -8.89 -12.73
CA ALA A 127 7.20 -9.15 -13.00
C ALA A 127 7.84 -8.02 -13.83
N SER A 128 9.03 -7.57 -13.43
CA SER A 128 9.74 -6.45 -14.06
C SER A 128 10.14 -6.72 -15.51
N ASN A 129 10.48 -7.99 -15.82
CA ASN A 129 11.15 -8.39 -17.06
C ASN A 129 10.40 -9.45 -17.87
N ALA A 130 9.16 -9.80 -17.49
CA ALA A 130 8.37 -10.83 -18.15
C ALA A 130 6.86 -10.60 -17.97
N ALA A 131 6.04 -11.31 -18.76
CA ALA A 131 4.63 -11.48 -18.41
C ALA A 131 4.52 -12.31 -17.13
N GLY A 132 3.54 -11.96 -16.29
CA GLY A 132 3.27 -12.65 -15.04
C GLY A 132 3.63 -11.84 -13.80
N TYR A 133 3.79 -12.54 -12.69
CA TYR A 133 3.91 -12.01 -11.34
C TYR A 133 5.09 -12.66 -10.62
N THR A 134 5.61 -11.95 -9.64
CA THR A 134 6.67 -12.42 -8.75
C THR A 134 6.24 -12.30 -7.31
N SER A 135 6.60 -13.29 -6.50
CA SER A 135 6.55 -13.21 -5.05
C SER A 135 7.95 -13.27 -4.48
N TYR A 136 8.27 -12.39 -3.54
CA TYR A 136 9.59 -12.30 -2.93
C TYR A 136 9.56 -11.82 -1.48
N TYR A 137 10.59 -12.19 -0.70
CA TYR A 137 10.76 -11.64 0.65
C TYR A 137 11.40 -10.25 0.59
N ARG A 138 10.96 -9.36 1.48
CA ARG A 138 11.53 -8.02 1.63
C ARG A 138 13.04 -8.04 1.88
N ASP A 139 13.50 -9.00 2.68
CA ASP A 139 14.91 -9.10 3.08
C ASP A 139 15.80 -9.47 1.89
N ASP A 140 15.39 -10.44 1.07
CA ASP A 140 16.09 -10.83 -0.16
C ASP A 140 16.21 -9.64 -1.13
N TYR A 141 15.12 -8.87 -1.30
CA TYR A 141 15.12 -7.64 -2.10
C TYR A 141 16.07 -6.58 -1.52
N THR A 142 15.99 -6.33 -0.21
CA THR A 142 16.77 -5.29 0.47
C THR A 142 18.26 -5.60 0.45
N GLU A 143 18.63 -6.88 0.62
CA GLU A 143 20.01 -7.34 0.55
C GLU A 143 20.58 -7.15 -0.86
N HIS A 144 19.83 -7.54 -1.90
CA HIS A 144 20.26 -7.39 -3.29
C HIS A 144 20.49 -5.92 -3.67
N TYR A 145 19.59 -5.01 -3.29
CA TYR A 145 19.71 -3.58 -3.62
C TYR A 145 20.45 -2.75 -2.55
N ARG A 146 21.16 -3.40 -1.63
CA ARG A 146 21.87 -2.72 -0.54
C ARG A 146 22.92 -1.76 -1.09
N GLY A 147 22.87 -0.51 -0.65
CA GLY A 147 23.84 0.53 -1.04
C GLY A 147 23.61 1.14 -2.43
N LEU A 148 22.59 0.70 -3.17
CA LEU A 148 22.25 1.25 -4.50
C LEU A 148 21.26 2.41 -4.45
N LYS A 149 20.78 2.79 -3.25
CA LYS A 149 19.74 3.83 -3.09
C LYS A 149 20.21 4.89 -2.11
N GLU A 150 20.51 6.09 -2.61
CA GLU A 150 20.60 7.29 -1.79
C GLU A 150 19.19 7.62 -1.30
N ARG A 151 18.91 7.28 -0.04
CA ARG A 151 17.66 7.68 0.62
C ARG A 151 17.87 9.03 1.26
N GLN A 152 17.03 10.02 1.02
CA GLN A 152 17.07 11.32 1.71
C GLN A 152 15.67 11.64 2.24
N CYS A 153 15.52 11.55 3.58
CA CYS A 153 14.29 11.88 4.30
C CYS A 153 14.57 13.05 5.24
N TYR A 154 13.77 14.10 5.14
CA TYR A 154 13.88 15.31 5.94
C TYR A 154 12.61 15.51 6.77
N THR A 155 12.72 16.29 7.84
CA THR A 155 11.58 16.66 8.69
C THR A 155 11.63 18.15 8.95
N GLU A 156 10.51 18.86 8.81
CA GLU A 156 10.44 20.25 9.26
C GLU A 156 10.02 20.29 10.72
N GLY A 157 11.00 20.56 11.58
CA GLY A 157 10.81 20.69 13.03
C GLY A 157 10.65 22.15 13.44
N GLU A 158 9.43 22.63 13.51
CA GLU A 158 8.93 23.14 14.79
C GLU A 158 7.82 22.17 15.20
N ILE A 159 7.84 21.69 16.44
CA ILE A 159 6.63 21.12 17.04
C ILE A 159 5.61 22.23 16.85
N VAL A 160 4.62 22.05 15.97
CA VAL A 160 3.55 23.03 15.86
C VAL A 160 2.91 22.98 17.24
N ASP A 161 3.17 24.01 18.05
CA ASP A 161 2.47 24.24 19.30
C ASP A 161 1.07 24.65 18.88
N VAL A 162 0.28 23.65 18.47
CA VAL A 162 -1.13 23.82 18.11
C VAL A 162 -1.83 24.10 19.43
N ALA A 163 -1.79 25.37 19.84
CA ALA A 163 -2.73 25.94 20.78
C ALA A 163 -4.11 25.97 20.11
N SER A 164 -4.68 24.81 19.80
CA SER A 164 -6.08 24.52 19.47
C SER A 164 -6.24 23.02 19.24
N GLU A 165 -6.82 22.36 20.25
CA GLU A 165 -7.29 20.98 20.24
C GLU A 165 -6.22 19.89 19.99
N VAL A 166 -5.15 19.93 20.78
CA VAL A 166 -4.52 18.67 21.21
C VAL A 166 -5.64 17.81 21.78
N MET A 167 -5.91 16.63 21.21
CA MET A 167 -6.75 15.64 21.89
C MET A 167 -6.18 15.49 23.29
N PRO A 168 -6.96 15.78 24.36
CA PRO A 168 -6.40 15.80 25.69
C PRO A 168 -5.80 14.42 25.97
N ILE A 169 -4.47 14.35 26.06
CA ILE A 169 -3.78 13.24 26.70
C ILE A 169 -4.02 13.44 28.20
N ASN A 170 -5.26 13.21 28.61
CA ASN A 170 -5.64 13.17 30.00
C ASN A 170 -5.08 11.88 30.58
N GLY A 171 -3.95 12.02 31.27
CA GLY A 171 -3.50 11.06 32.25
C GLY A 171 -2.57 9.98 31.70
N HIS A 172 -1.60 9.64 32.54
CA HIS A 172 -0.70 8.50 32.44
C HIS A 172 -1.40 7.13 32.53
N ASP A 173 -2.60 7.00 31.97
CA ASP A 173 -3.11 5.72 31.52
C ASP A 173 -2.77 5.64 30.02
N ALA A 174 -1.63 5.01 29.72
CA ALA A 174 -1.39 4.46 28.39
C ALA A 174 -2.41 3.33 28.18
N GLY A 175 -3.68 3.69 28.00
CA GLY A 175 -4.73 2.79 27.59
C GLY A 175 -4.23 2.07 26.34
N ARG A 176 -4.45 0.76 26.27
CA ARG A 176 -4.20 0.00 25.06
C ARG A 176 -4.91 0.71 23.90
N SER A 177 -4.14 1.34 23.02
CA SER A 177 -4.63 1.80 21.72
C SER A 177 -4.65 0.60 20.77
N GLY A 178 -5.59 0.57 19.83
CA GLY A 178 -5.66 -0.47 18.81
C GLY A 178 -6.84 -1.43 18.91
N ASP A 179 -7.76 -1.23 19.87
CA ASP A 179 -9.02 -1.98 19.97
C ASP A 179 -10.05 -1.57 18.90
N LYS A 180 -9.91 -0.36 18.36
CA LYS A 180 -10.76 0.19 17.30
C LYS A 180 -9.95 0.62 16.10
N LEU A 181 -10.26 0.03 14.95
CA LEU A 181 -9.78 0.49 13.65
C LEU A 181 -10.34 1.89 13.34
N ARG A 182 -9.47 2.86 13.06
CA ARG A 182 -9.82 4.23 12.70
C ARG A 182 -9.55 4.48 11.22
N THR A 183 -10.57 4.96 10.51
CA THR A 183 -10.45 5.35 9.11
C THR A 183 -10.13 6.84 9.00
N TYR A 184 -9.10 7.18 8.24
CA TYR A 184 -8.69 8.55 7.91
C TYR A 184 -8.92 8.81 6.43
N ARG A 185 -9.64 9.89 6.12
CA ARG A 185 -9.84 10.35 4.75
C ARG A 185 -8.57 10.99 4.23
N LEU A 186 -7.97 10.40 3.21
CA LEU A 186 -6.72 10.81 2.61
C LEU A 186 -6.98 11.55 1.29
N ALA A 187 -6.49 12.78 1.21
CA ALA A 187 -6.36 13.53 -0.04
C ALA A 187 -4.93 13.36 -0.57
N LEU A 188 -4.75 12.53 -1.59
CA LEU A 188 -3.46 12.18 -2.16
C LEU A 188 -3.29 12.80 -3.55
N ALA A 189 -2.54 13.90 -3.61
CA ALA A 189 -2.22 14.57 -4.87
C ALA A 189 -0.99 13.96 -5.55
N CYS A 190 -0.76 14.29 -6.82
CA CYS A 190 0.53 14.06 -7.45
C CYS A 190 0.94 15.17 -8.41
N THR A 191 2.24 15.39 -8.59
CA THR A 191 2.75 16.29 -9.64
C THR A 191 2.45 15.75 -11.04
N GLY A 192 2.52 16.62 -12.04
CA GLY A 192 2.37 16.24 -13.44
C GLY A 192 3.45 15.27 -13.89
N GLU A 193 4.68 15.38 -13.37
CA GLU A 193 5.76 14.43 -13.64
C GLU A 193 5.47 13.03 -13.09
N TYR A 194 4.93 12.93 -11.87
CA TYR A 194 4.46 11.65 -11.33
C TYR A 194 3.32 11.09 -12.19
N GLY A 195 2.38 11.97 -12.59
CA GLY A 195 1.29 11.64 -13.48
C GLY A 195 1.76 11.01 -14.79
N GLN A 196 2.76 11.63 -15.42
CA GLN A 196 3.40 11.14 -16.64
C GLN A 196 4.15 9.82 -16.42
N PHE A 197 4.92 9.72 -15.34
CA PHE A 197 5.66 8.50 -15.00
C PHE A 197 4.73 7.28 -14.89
N HIS A 198 3.54 7.44 -14.31
CA HIS A 198 2.58 6.34 -14.17
C HIS A 198 1.68 6.11 -15.39
N GLY A 199 1.98 6.73 -16.53
CA GLY A 199 1.34 6.45 -17.82
C GLY A 199 0.49 7.60 -18.37
N GLY A 200 0.48 8.76 -17.71
CA GLY A 200 -0.22 9.96 -18.22
C GLY A 200 -1.74 9.84 -18.22
N THR A 201 -2.31 8.92 -17.41
CA THR A 201 -3.75 8.75 -17.25
C THR A 201 -4.12 8.71 -15.78
N VAL A 202 -5.31 9.22 -15.44
CA VAL A 202 -5.79 9.22 -14.05
C VAL A 202 -5.91 7.78 -13.51
N SER A 203 -6.39 6.84 -14.32
CA SER A 203 -6.50 5.43 -13.91
C SER A 203 -5.14 4.78 -13.63
N GLY A 204 -4.11 5.13 -14.41
CA GLY A 204 -2.74 4.67 -14.20
C GLY A 204 -2.13 5.21 -12.90
N VAL A 205 -2.30 6.51 -12.65
CA VAL A 205 -1.86 7.16 -11.41
C VAL A 205 -2.58 6.59 -10.20
N LEU A 206 -3.91 6.54 -10.25
CA LEU A 206 -4.73 6.06 -9.14
C LEU A 206 -4.43 4.60 -8.81
N SER A 207 -4.13 3.77 -9.82
CA SER A 207 -3.68 2.39 -9.61
C SER A 207 -2.40 2.34 -8.77
N ALA A 208 -1.40 3.18 -9.09
CA ALA A 208 -0.15 3.23 -8.33
C ALA A 208 -0.34 3.78 -6.91
N MET A 209 -1.14 4.84 -6.76
CA MET A 209 -1.51 5.39 -5.46
C MET A 209 -2.21 4.34 -4.58
N VAL A 210 -3.17 3.60 -5.14
CA VAL A 210 -3.89 2.56 -4.41
C VAL A 210 -2.96 1.41 -4.05
N THR A 211 -2.07 0.96 -4.94
CA THR A 211 -1.06 -0.05 -4.58
C THR A 211 -0.22 0.39 -3.39
N SER A 212 0.26 1.63 -3.40
CA SER A 212 1.05 2.24 -2.33
C SER A 212 0.28 2.29 -1.01
N ILE A 213 -0.92 2.90 -1.01
CA ILE A 213 -1.72 3.06 0.20
C ILE A 213 -2.27 1.71 0.71
N ASN A 214 -2.52 0.74 -0.16
CA ASN A 214 -2.90 -0.61 0.27
C ASN A 214 -1.76 -1.29 1.05
N ARG A 215 -0.49 -1.02 0.69
CA ARG A 215 0.67 -1.51 1.44
C ARG A 215 0.86 -0.77 2.76
N VAL A 216 0.75 0.56 2.74
CA VAL A 216 0.79 1.40 3.94
C VAL A 216 -0.29 0.97 4.92
N ASN A 217 -1.52 0.75 4.47
CA ASN A 217 -2.61 0.22 5.30
C ASN A 217 -2.25 -1.14 5.89
N GLY A 218 -1.55 -2.03 5.16
CA GLY A 218 -1.09 -3.30 5.73
C GLY A 218 -0.24 -3.10 7.00
N VAL A 219 0.65 -2.10 6.99
CA VAL A 219 1.49 -1.76 8.15
C VAL A 219 0.67 -1.02 9.22
N TYR A 220 -0.05 0.04 8.85
CA TYR A 220 -0.77 0.90 9.78
C TYR A 220 -1.93 0.20 10.49
N GLU A 221 -2.61 -0.72 9.82
CA GLU A 221 -3.69 -1.49 10.44
C GLU A 221 -3.14 -2.47 11.47
N ARG A 222 -1.98 -3.08 11.19
CA ARG A 222 -1.30 -4.02 12.08
C ARG A 222 -0.70 -3.34 13.31
N GLU A 223 -0.02 -2.21 13.11
CA GLU A 223 0.76 -1.54 14.16
C GLU A 223 -0.04 -0.49 14.94
N PHE A 224 -1.00 0.18 14.29
CA PHE A 224 -1.64 1.38 14.85
C PHE A 224 -3.17 1.34 14.83
N ALA A 225 -3.78 0.29 14.27
CA ALA A 225 -5.21 0.22 13.99
C ALA A 225 -5.72 1.45 13.22
N ILE A 226 -4.97 1.88 12.21
CA ILE A 226 -5.29 2.98 11.31
C ILE A 226 -5.46 2.44 9.89
N THR A 227 -6.48 2.91 9.18
CA THR A 227 -6.65 2.69 7.74
C THR A 227 -6.86 4.03 7.05
N PHE A 228 -6.22 4.21 5.90
CA PHE A 228 -6.42 5.33 5.00
C PHE A 228 -7.45 4.96 3.92
N GLU A 229 -8.33 5.91 3.62
CA GLU A 229 -9.30 5.83 2.54
C GLU A 229 -9.15 7.06 1.63
N LEU A 230 -8.88 6.88 0.34
CA LEU A 230 -8.82 7.97 -0.62
C LEU A 230 -10.21 8.60 -0.78
N ILE A 231 -10.26 9.93 -0.72
CA ILE A 231 -11.50 10.69 -0.85
C ILE A 231 -12.15 10.55 -2.23
N GLY A 232 -13.45 10.82 -2.30
CA GLY A 232 -14.27 10.62 -3.50
C GLY A 232 -13.87 11.39 -4.74
N ASN A 233 -13.30 12.57 -4.56
CA ASN A 233 -12.84 13.45 -5.62
C ASN A 233 -11.31 13.55 -5.67
N ASN A 234 -10.60 12.48 -5.26
CA ASN A 234 -9.14 12.43 -5.35
C ASN A 234 -8.65 12.50 -6.82
N ASP A 235 -9.49 12.21 -7.80
CA ASP A 235 -9.17 12.38 -9.22
C ASP A 235 -8.95 13.86 -9.61
N ASP A 236 -9.53 14.82 -8.88
CA ASP A 236 -9.38 16.26 -9.15
C ASP A 236 -7.97 16.79 -8.81
N ILE A 237 -7.21 16.05 -7.99
CA ILE A 237 -5.86 16.41 -7.52
C ILE A 237 -4.77 15.51 -8.12
N ILE A 238 -5.13 14.73 -9.14
CA ILE A 238 -4.19 13.99 -9.99
C ILE A 238 -3.84 14.87 -11.19
N TYR A 239 -2.65 15.45 -11.16
CA TYR A 239 -2.15 16.27 -12.26
C TYR A 239 -1.39 15.40 -13.25
N LEU A 240 -1.69 15.60 -14.54
CA LEU A 240 -1.06 14.85 -15.65
C LEU A 240 -0.15 15.72 -16.50
N ASN A 241 -0.09 17.03 -16.28
CA ASN A 241 0.72 17.95 -17.08
C ASN A 241 1.62 18.79 -16.17
N SER A 242 2.92 18.56 -16.26
CA SER A 242 3.94 19.23 -15.45
C SER A 242 4.03 20.74 -15.69
N ALA A 243 3.54 21.23 -16.84
CA ALA A 243 3.54 22.65 -17.14
C ALA A 243 2.40 23.42 -16.45
N THR A 244 1.37 22.72 -15.96
CA THR A 244 0.14 23.34 -15.44
C THR A 244 -0.22 22.91 -14.03
N ASP A 245 0.51 21.96 -13.45
CA ASP A 245 0.29 21.56 -12.07
C ASP A 245 0.81 22.62 -11.07
N PRO A 246 0.30 22.65 -9.83
CA PRO A 246 0.61 23.69 -8.86
C PRO A 246 1.92 23.46 -8.08
N TYR A 247 2.72 22.46 -8.45
CA TYR A 247 3.84 21.98 -7.64
C TYR A 247 5.21 22.26 -8.26
N THR A 248 6.18 22.48 -7.38
CA THR A 248 7.60 22.51 -7.73
C THR A 248 8.21 21.13 -7.49
N ASN A 249 8.04 20.22 -8.45
CA ASN A 249 8.35 18.78 -8.35
C ASN A 249 9.71 18.44 -7.72
N ASN A 250 10.73 19.25 -7.93
CA ASN A 250 12.09 18.98 -7.43
C ASN A 250 12.40 19.62 -6.06
N SER A 251 11.43 20.29 -5.41
CA SER A 251 11.59 20.95 -4.13
C SER A 251 10.53 20.51 -3.12
N GLY A 252 10.86 19.50 -2.30
CA GLY A 252 9.97 18.99 -1.27
C GLY A 252 9.51 20.06 -0.28
N SER A 253 10.43 20.90 0.21
CA SER A 253 10.12 22.00 1.14
C SER A 253 9.11 23.00 0.55
N THR A 254 9.23 23.32 -0.73
CA THR A 254 8.27 24.20 -1.42
C THR A 254 6.92 23.51 -1.58
N MET A 255 6.93 22.21 -1.93
CA MET A 255 5.71 21.42 -2.12
C MET A 255 4.86 21.31 -0.85
N LEU A 256 5.43 21.35 0.36
CA LEU A 256 4.66 21.32 1.60
C LEU A 256 3.63 22.46 1.70
N GLY A 257 4.04 23.69 1.35
CA GLY A 257 3.14 24.85 1.34
C GLY A 257 2.19 24.85 0.15
N GLN A 258 2.66 24.40 -1.01
CA GLN A 258 1.83 24.27 -2.22
C GLN A 258 0.71 23.24 -2.01
N ASN A 259 0.99 22.11 -1.36
CA ASN A 259 0.00 21.07 -1.13
C ASN A 259 -1.10 21.53 -0.17
N ILE A 260 -0.78 22.28 0.89
CA ILE A 260 -1.80 22.91 1.74
C ILE A 260 -2.71 23.81 0.90
N SER A 261 -2.13 24.72 0.12
CA SER A 261 -2.89 25.69 -0.68
C SER A 261 -3.76 24.99 -1.72
N ASN A 262 -3.20 23.99 -2.40
CA ASN A 262 -3.87 23.26 -3.45
C ASN A 262 -5.03 22.42 -2.92
N LEU A 263 -4.80 21.59 -1.90
CA LEU A 263 -5.86 20.75 -1.32
C LEU A 263 -6.94 21.60 -0.65
N SER A 264 -6.57 22.72 -0.02
CA SER A 264 -7.56 23.67 0.53
C SER A 264 -8.45 24.27 -0.57
N SER A 265 -7.89 24.54 -1.75
CA SER A 265 -8.61 25.18 -2.86
C SER A 265 -9.46 24.20 -3.67
N VAL A 266 -8.96 22.99 -3.95
CA VAL A 266 -9.61 22.02 -4.83
C VAL A 266 -10.56 21.12 -4.05
N ILE A 267 -10.12 20.62 -2.89
CA ILE A 267 -10.86 19.64 -2.08
C ILE A 267 -11.67 20.32 -0.97
N GLY A 268 -11.10 21.34 -0.33
CA GLY A 268 -11.66 21.99 0.84
C GLY A 268 -11.29 21.28 2.14
N ASN A 269 -10.85 22.06 3.14
CA ASN A 269 -10.25 21.52 4.36
C ASN A 269 -11.17 20.65 5.22
N SER A 270 -12.49 20.70 5.09
CA SER A 270 -13.39 19.81 5.84
C SER A 270 -13.44 18.37 5.30
N ASN A 271 -12.96 18.16 4.06
CA ASN A 271 -13.28 16.95 3.29
C ASN A 271 -12.21 15.86 3.39
N PHE A 272 -11.11 16.12 4.10
CA PHE A 272 -10.05 15.15 4.35
C PHE A 272 -9.43 15.34 5.73
N ASP A 273 -8.77 14.31 6.25
CA ASP A 273 -8.15 14.29 7.58
C ASP A 273 -6.62 14.37 7.49
N ILE A 274 -6.06 13.89 6.39
CA ILE A 274 -4.63 13.92 6.04
C ILE A 274 -4.46 14.17 4.55
N GLY A 275 -3.48 15.00 4.19
CA GLY A 275 -3.15 15.34 2.81
C GLY A 275 -1.68 15.08 2.52
N HIS A 276 -1.39 14.52 1.36
CA HIS A 276 -0.04 14.17 0.94
C HIS A 276 0.13 14.35 -0.56
N VAL A 277 1.34 14.61 -1.04
CA VAL A 277 1.62 14.72 -2.49
C VAL A 277 2.76 13.81 -2.91
N TYR A 278 2.56 13.11 -4.03
CA TYR A 278 3.59 12.33 -4.70
C TYR A 278 4.25 13.09 -5.84
N SER A 279 5.55 12.89 -6.02
CA SER A 279 6.36 13.58 -7.02
C SER A 279 7.48 12.68 -7.54
N THR A 280 8.16 13.08 -8.62
CA THR A 280 9.36 12.37 -9.12
C THR A 280 10.67 12.95 -8.59
N GLY A 281 10.60 13.90 -7.65
CA GLY A 281 11.75 14.62 -7.11
C GLY A 281 11.49 15.11 -5.69
N GLY A 282 12.35 15.95 -5.14
CA GLY A 282 12.10 16.61 -3.84
C GLY A 282 12.24 15.75 -2.58
N GLY A 283 12.41 14.42 -2.71
CA GLY A 283 12.67 13.50 -1.59
C GLY A 283 11.45 13.28 -0.69
N GLY A 284 11.70 12.83 0.53
CA GLY A 284 10.68 12.72 1.58
C GLY A 284 10.75 13.91 2.53
N ILE A 285 9.63 14.60 2.74
CA ILE A 285 9.50 15.61 3.79
C ILE A 285 8.06 15.74 4.27
N ALA A 286 7.88 15.83 5.58
CA ALA A 286 6.56 16.00 6.19
C ALA A 286 6.61 16.88 7.44
N GLY A 287 5.48 17.50 7.74
CA GLY A 287 5.24 18.19 9.01
C GLY A 287 5.00 17.18 10.12
N LEU A 288 5.49 17.46 11.33
CA LEU A 288 5.37 16.57 12.47
C LEU A 288 4.00 16.73 13.16
N GLY A 289 3.23 15.64 13.26
CA GLY A 289 1.98 15.60 14.05
C GLY A 289 0.88 16.53 13.52
N VAL A 290 0.76 16.64 12.21
CA VAL A 290 -0.12 17.62 11.55
C VAL A 290 -1.51 17.08 11.19
N VAL A 291 -1.73 15.76 11.27
CA VAL A 291 -3.01 15.10 10.94
C VAL A 291 -4.17 15.73 11.71
N CYS A 292 -5.31 15.91 11.04
CA CYS A 292 -6.51 16.60 11.55
C CYS A 292 -6.32 18.07 11.94
N GLY A 293 -5.12 18.65 11.83
CA GLY A 293 -4.84 20.06 12.09
C GLY A 293 -4.95 20.96 10.85
N GLN A 294 -4.53 22.21 11.00
CA GLN A 294 -4.49 23.20 9.90
C GLN A 294 -3.40 22.88 8.87
N ALA A 295 -2.33 22.21 9.31
CA ALA A 295 -1.18 21.82 8.50
C ALA A 295 -1.29 20.39 7.95
N LYS A 296 -2.46 19.75 8.01
CA LYS A 296 -2.67 18.31 7.71
C LYS A 296 -2.30 17.86 6.29
N ALA A 297 -2.00 18.80 5.40
CA ALA A 297 -1.52 18.54 4.03
C ALA A 297 0.01 18.69 3.88
N ARG A 298 0.77 18.91 4.96
CA ARG A 298 2.24 19.00 4.94
C ARG A 298 2.86 17.61 4.85
N GLY A 299 2.83 17.01 3.68
CA GLY A 299 3.48 15.74 3.42
C GLY A 299 3.79 15.58 1.95
N VAL A 300 5.03 15.23 1.67
CA VAL A 300 5.58 15.06 0.34
C VAL A 300 6.39 13.78 0.35
N THR A 301 6.17 12.96 -0.67
CA THR A 301 7.06 11.84 -0.98
C THR A 301 7.41 11.87 -2.46
N GLY A 302 8.69 11.87 -2.77
CA GLY A 302 9.15 11.82 -4.14
C GLY A 302 10.42 11.03 -4.35
N SER A 303 10.50 10.42 -5.54
CA SER A 303 11.61 9.58 -6.00
C SER A 303 11.67 9.65 -7.52
N SER A 304 12.86 9.60 -8.11
CA SER A 304 13.02 9.56 -9.58
C SER A 304 12.41 8.32 -10.22
N SER A 305 12.20 7.26 -9.44
CA SER A 305 11.46 6.05 -9.81
C SER A 305 10.49 5.72 -8.66
N PRO A 306 9.29 6.31 -8.63
CA PRO A 306 8.36 6.17 -7.52
C PRO A 306 7.55 4.87 -7.64
N THR A 307 8.22 3.74 -7.47
CA THR A 307 7.60 2.40 -7.56
C THR A 307 8.17 1.44 -6.54
N GLY A 308 7.39 0.40 -6.24
CA GLY A 308 7.83 -0.73 -5.42
C GLY A 308 7.95 -0.41 -3.93
N ASP A 309 8.31 -1.43 -3.16
CA ASP A 309 8.43 -1.36 -1.69
C ASP A 309 9.29 -0.18 -1.19
N PRO A 310 10.43 0.16 -1.81
CA PRO A 310 11.24 1.27 -1.32
C PRO A 310 10.59 2.65 -1.46
N PHE A 311 9.66 2.80 -2.40
CA PHE A 311 8.85 4.01 -2.45
C PHE A 311 7.68 3.91 -1.45
N ASP A 312 6.93 2.82 -1.51
CA ASP A 312 5.68 2.65 -0.75
C ASP A 312 5.87 2.54 0.78
N ILE A 313 6.90 1.83 1.22
CA ILE A 313 7.14 1.59 2.65
C ILE A 313 8.27 2.48 3.14
N ASP A 314 9.43 2.46 2.49
CA ASP A 314 10.58 3.16 3.06
C ASP A 314 10.41 4.70 3.01
N TYR A 315 9.61 5.22 2.07
CA TYR A 315 9.34 6.66 1.96
C TYR A 315 7.91 7.01 2.34
N VAL A 316 6.88 6.52 1.63
CA VAL A 316 5.50 6.95 1.89
C VAL A 316 5.08 6.63 3.32
N CYS A 317 5.22 5.37 3.76
CA CYS A 317 4.88 4.98 5.13
C CYS A 317 5.69 5.78 6.17
N HIS A 318 6.96 6.10 5.88
CA HIS A 318 7.84 6.90 6.74
C HIS A 318 7.36 8.35 6.86
N GLU A 319 7.11 9.02 5.72
CA GLU A 319 6.68 10.43 5.69
C GLU A 319 5.27 10.60 6.27
N MET A 320 4.36 9.66 6.02
CA MET A 320 3.07 9.64 6.71
C MET A 320 3.28 9.42 8.22
N GLY A 321 4.30 8.67 8.64
CA GLY A 321 4.67 8.50 10.05
C GLY A 321 4.97 9.84 10.73
N HIS A 322 5.71 10.72 10.05
CA HIS A 322 5.93 12.08 10.51
C HIS A 322 4.62 12.87 10.65
N GLN A 323 3.71 12.77 9.68
CA GLN A 323 2.41 13.44 9.78
C GLN A 323 1.60 13.00 11.02
N PHE A 324 1.78 11.76 11.47
CA PHE A 324 1.20 11.23 12.72
C PHE A 324 2.03 11.54 13.98
N GLY A 325 3.19 12.19 13.85
CA GLY A 325 3.99 12.65 14.99
C GLY A 325 5.21 11.77 15.31
N ALA A 326 5.52 10.75 14.50
CA ALA A 326 6.72 9.96 14.70
C ALA A 326 7.96 10.79 14.36
N SER A 327 8.94 10.82 15.25
CA SER A 327 10.27 11.41 14.98
C SER A 327 11.25 10.33 14.52
N HIS A 328 12.35 10.72 13.88
CA HIS A 328 13.43 9.80 13.54
C HIS A 328 13.98 9.10 14.78
N THR A 329 14.05 7.76 14.75
CA THR A 329 14.56 6.93 15.85
C THR A 329 15.99 6.46 15.65
N GLN A 330 16.54 6.61 14.44
CA GLN A 330 17.87 6.12 14.09
C GLN A 330 18.96 6.86 14.87
N ASN A 331 19.88 6.12 15.50
CA ASN A 331 21.07 6.68 16.13
C ASN A 331 22.29 6.68 15.19
N SER A 332 22.13 7.22 13.99
CA SER A 332 23.26 7.40 13.06
C SER A 332 23.40 8.85 12.63
N SER A 333 24.64 9.32 12.54
CA SER A 333 24.99 10.65 12.03
C SER A 333 25.65 10.61 10.65
N THR A 334 25.74 9.42 10.02
CA THR A 334 26.27 9.29 8.65
C THR A 334 25.17 9.51 7.60
N SER A 335 25.56 10.15 6.50
CA SER A 335 24.78 10.58 5.32
C SER A 335 23.32 10.13 5.23
N SER A 336 22.42 11.12 5.20
CA SER A 336 20.96 11.05 5.08
C SER A 336 20.16 10.66 6.33
N CYS A 337 20.84 10.37 7.44
CA CYS A 337 20.17 10.15 8.72
C CYS A 337 19.97 11.49 9.44
N ASN A 338 18.78 12.07 9.36
CA ASN A 338 18.41 13.30 10.06
C ASN A 338 18.06 13.02 11.54
N ARG A 339 19.05 12.55 12.31
CA ARG A 339 18.91 12.07 13.70
C ARG A 339 18.15 13.05 14.61
N SER A 340 17.09 12.59 15.26
CA SER A 340 16.46 13.32 16.37
C SER A 340 17.17 13.01 17.68
N ALA A 341 17.79 14.02 18.30
CA ALA A 341 18.59 13.80 19.52
C ALA A 341 17.79 13.22 20.70
N ASN A 342 16.52 13.59 20.83
CA ASN A 342 15.65 13.15 21.93
C ASN A 342 14.95 11.81 21.66
N ASN A 343 15.06 11.27 20.44
CA ASN A 343 14.39 10.05 20.02
C ASN A 343 15.34 9.00 19.43
N ALA A 344 16.65 9.27 19.45
CA ALA A 344 17.66 8.34 18.95
C ALA A 344 17.86 7.17 19.92
N PHE A 345 17.59 5.96 19.44
CA PHE A 345 17.82 4.72 20.18
C PHE A 345 18.48 3.70 19.24
N GLU A 346 19.28 2.79 19.80
CA GLU A 346 19.77 1.64 19.05
C GLU A 346 18.96 0.41 19.48
N PRO A 347 18.20 -0.22 18.56
CA PRO A 347 17.73 -1.57 18.81
C PRO A 347 18.96 -2.48 18.85
N GLY A 348 19.18 -3.10 20.01
CA GLY A 348 20.40 -3.85 20.33
C GLY A 348 20.65 -5.09 19.49
#